data_AF-A0A847KME4-F1
#
_entry.id   AF-A0A847KME4-F1
#
_cell.length_a   1.000
_cell.length_b   1.000
_cell.length_c   1.000
_cell.angle_alpha   90.00
_cell.angle_beta   90.00
_cell.angle_gamma   90.00
#
_symmetry.space_group_name_H-M   'P 1'
#
loop_
_entity.id
_entity.type
_entity.pdbx_description
1 polymer ?
#
loop_
_entity_poly.entity_id
_entity_poly.type
_entity_poly.pdbx_seq_one_letter_code
_entity_poly.pdbx_strand_id
1 'polypeptide(L)'
;REQSGALNESFADVMGVIIANWWRAPDRDDPSTWDWRIGTGLGRSGNPLRDFADPGSVGYPAHMDHYMVTFADLGGVHINSNIHNKAIHHLLTAVGPGGERVLSVEDVALLAYLTLLHLTRLATFAEARENMIDVARVYFSADPDRVSEVVAAVAAAYDAVGITGR
;
A
#
# COMPACT_ATOMS: atom_id res chain seq x y z
N ARG A 1 1.31 -5.97 18.13
CA ARG A 1 1.96 -7.11 17.44
C ARG A 1 1.23 -7.45 16.15
N GLU A 2 -0.10 -7.38 16.11
CA GLU A 2 -0.92 -7.79 14.96
C GLU A 2 -0.70 -6.88 13.73
N GLN A 3 -0.95 -5.57 13.86
CA GLN A 3 -0.76 -4.64 12.73
C GLN A 3 0.70 -4.48 12.28
N SER A 4 1.66 -4.48 13.20
CA SER A 4 3.09 -4.42 12.86
C SER A 4 3.56 -5.62 12.02
N GLY A 5 2.99 -6.81 12.26
CA GLY A 5 3.25 -8.00 11.45
C GLY A 5 2.60 -7.88 10.07
N ALA A 6 1.36 -7.40 10.02
CA ALA A 6 0.67 -7.10 8.76
C ALA A 6 1.39 -6.02 7.93
N LEU A 7 2.00 -5.02 8.56
CA LEU A 7 2.84 -4.03 7.88
C LEU A 7 4.11 -4.67 7.30
N ASN A 8 4.78 -5.56 8.04
CA ASN A 8 5.96 -6.27 7.53
C ASN A 8 5.62 -7.04 6.24
N GLU A 9 4.56 -7.85 6.32
CA GLU A 9 3.97 -8.55 5.18
C GLU A 9 3.62 -7.63 4.01
N SER A 10 2.96 -6.51 4.31
CA SER A 10 2.54 -5.56 3.27
C SER A 10 3.72 -4.87 2.60
N PHE A 11 4.74 -4.41 3.33
CA PHE A 11 5.90 -3.79 2.70
C PHE A 11 6.70 -4.78 1.85
N ALA A 12 6.76 -6.06 2.24
CA ALA A 12 7.38 -7.10 1.43
C ALA A 12 6.62 -7.28 0.10
N ASP A 13 5.28 -7.34 0.17
CA ASP A 13 4.43 -7.41 -1.01
C ASP A 13 4.53 -6.17 -1.91
N VAL A 14 4.54 -4.97 -1.33
CA VAL A 14 4.63 -3.69 -2.06
C VAL A 14 5.91 -3.66 -2.89
N MET A 15 7.04 -4.02 -2.28
CA MET A 15 8.30 -4.13 -3.03
C MET A 15 8.22 -5.23 -4.09
N GLY A 16 7.61 -6.38 -3.76
CA GLY A 16 7.43 -7.48 -4.68
C GLY A 16 6.60 -7.12 -5.92
N VAL A 17 5.46 -6.45 -5.76
CA VAL A 17 4.55 -6.07 -6.85
C VAL A 17 5.17 -4.99 -7.73
N ILE A 18 5.87 -4.02 -7.13
CA ILE A 18 6.61 -2.99 -7.88
C ILE A 18 7.73 -3.64 -8.69
N ILE A 19 8.55 -4.49 -8.09
CA ILE A 19 9.65 -5.19 -8.78
C ILE A 19 9.10 -6.08 -9.91
N ALA A 20 8.02 -6.82 -9.67
CA ALA A 20 7.45 -7.70 -10.68
C ALA A 20 6.95 -6.91 -11.90
N ASN A 21 6.22 -5.83 -11.68
CA ASN A 21 5.67 -5.01 -12.75
C ASN A 21 6.72 -4.15 -13.44
N TRP A 22 7.80 -3.77 -12.75
CA TRP A 22 8.95 -3.10 -13.35
C TRP A 22 9.50 -3.86 -14.57
N TRP A 23 9.44 -5.19 -14.53
CA TRP A 23 9.95 -6.06 -15.59
C TRP A 23 8.88 -6.63 -16.52
N ARG A 24 7.64 -6.76 -16.04
CA ARG A 24 6.60 -7.55 -16.73
C ARG A 24 5.41 -6.74 -17.22
N ALA A 25 5.17 -5.55 -16.68
CA ALA A 25 4.04 -4.75 -17.11
C ALA A 25 4.21 -4.33 -18.58
N PRO A 26 3.11 -4.24 -19.35
CA PRO A 26 3.14 -3.62 -20.68
C PRO A 26 3.70 -2.20 -20.64
N ASP A 27 3.34 -1.45 -19.59
CA ASP A 27 3.93 -0.16 -19.26
C ASP A 27 4.24 -0.11 -17.75
N ARG A 28 5.54 -0.05 -17.42
CA ARG A 28 5.98 0.01 -16.02
C ARG A 28 5.59 1.32 -15.35
N ASP A 29 5.44 2.41 -16.10
CA ASP A 29 5.17 3.74 -15.58
C ASP A 29 3.64 3.97 -15.42
N ASP A 30 2.82 3.11 -16.04
CA ASP A 30 1.37 3.06 -15.88
C ASP A 30 0.86 1.85 -15.09
N PRO A 31 0.68 2.00 -13.76
CA PRO A 31 0.00 1.04 -12.89
C PRO A 31 -1.41 0.57 -13.30
N SER A 32 -2.07 1.21 -14.27
CA SER A 32 -3.31 0.67 -14.84
C SER A 32 -3.07 -0.61 -15.66
N THR A 33 -1.84 -0.81 -16.14
CA THR A 33 -1.43 -1.99 -16.92
C THR A 33 -0.82 -3.11 -16.07
N TRP A 34 -0.66 -2.88 -14.77
CA TRP A 34 0.03 -3.80 -13.86
C TRP A 34 -0.81 -5.03 -13.50
N ASP A 35 -0.11 -6.13 -13.20
CA ASP A 35 -0.70 -7.26 -12.49
C ASP A 35 -0.60 -7.02 -10.98
N TRP A 36 -1.75 -6.86 -10.33
CA TRP A 36 -1.88 -6.59 -8.90
C TRP A 36 -1.94 -7.86 -8.03
N ARG A 37 -1.88 -9.03 -8.67
CA ARG A 37 -1.97 -10.32 -8.01
C ARG A 37 -0.59 -10.85 -7.67
N ILE A 38 -0.42 -11.33 -6.45
CA ILE A 38 0.82 -11.96 -6.00
C ILE A 38 0.63 -13.48 -5.94
N GLY A 39 1.58 -14.22 -6.49
CA GLY A 39 1.59 -15.68 -6.42
C GLY A 39 0.39 -16.34 -7.10
N THR A 40 0.01 -15.86 -8.28
CA THR A 40 -1.06 -16.46 -9.11
C THR A 40 -0.86 -17.97 -9.24
N GLY A 41 -1.89 -18.75 -8.90
CA GLY A 41 -1.85 -20.21 -8.92
C GLY A 41 -1.35 -20.88 -7.63
N LEU A 42 -0.84 -20.12 -6.66
CA LEU A 42 -0.29 -20.65 -5.41
C LEU A 42 -1.27 -20.59 -4.23
N GLY A 43 -2.41 -19.90 -4.40
CA GLY A 43 -3.47 -19.80 -3.41
C GLY A 43 -4.48 -20.95 -3.47
N ARG A 44 -5.50 -20.85 -2.61
CA ARG A 44 -6.59 -21.84 -2.56
C ARG A 44 -7.30 -21.90 -3.91
N SER A 45 -7.58 -23.12 -4.38
CA SER A 45 -8.27 -23.36 -5.64
C SER A 45 -7.60 -22.74 -6.88
N GLY A 46 -6.28 -22.49 -6.82
CA GLY A 46 -5.52 -21.88 -7.91
C GLY A 46 -5.63 -20.35 -7.99
N ASN A 47 -6.28 -19.71 -7.02
CA ASN A 47 -6.32 -18.26 -6.90
C ASN A 47 -4.92 -17.68 -6.59
N PRO A 48 -4.69 -16.38 -6.79
CA PRO A 48 -3.50 -15.73 -6.25
C PRO A 48 -3.47 -15.76 -4.72
N LEU A 49 -2.28 -15.61 -4.15
CA LEU A 49 -2.09 -15.51 -2.70
C LEU A 49 -2.61 -14.19 -2.15
N ARG A 50 -2.47 -13.09 -2.90
CA ARG A 50 -2.92 -11.74 -2.55
C ARG A 50 -3.38 -11.03 -3.82
N ASP A 51 -4.28 -10.07 -3.66
CA ASP A 51 -4.68 -9.16 -4.73
C ASP A 51 -4.75 -7.73 -4.16
N PHE A 52 -3.89 -6.86 -4.66
CA PHE A 52 -3.81 -5.45 -4.23
C PHE A 52 -5.01 -4.63 -4.70
N ALA A 53 -5.56 -4.96 -5.86
CA ALA A 53 -6.67 -4.23 -6.46
C ALA A 53 -8.02 -4.73 -5.93
N ASP A 54 -8.16 -6.02 -5.62
CA ASP A 54 -9.37 -6.57 -5.02
C ASP A 54 -9.04 -7.66 -3.99
N PRO A 55 -8.69 -7.29 -2.75
CA PRO A 55 -8.49 -8.25 -1.66
C PRO A 55 -9.67 -9.20 -1.43
N GLY A 56 -10.89 -8.75 -1.73
CA GLY A 56 -12.10 -9.54 -1.58
C GLY A 56 -12.13 -10.76 -2.49
N SER A 57 -11.52 -10.67 -3.69
CA SER A 57 -11.41 -11.77 -4.66
C SER A 57 -10.69 -13.02 -4.10
N VAL A 58 -9.80 -12.82 -3.12
CA VAL A 58 -9.06 -13.88 -2.42
C VAL A 58 -9.56 -14.12 -0.99
N GLY A 59 -10.64 -13.44 -0.58
CA GLY A 59 -11.28 -13.61 0.72
C GLY A 59 -10.60 -12.85 1.86
N TYR A 60 -9.87 -11.77 1.56
CA TYR A 60 -9.18 -10.94 2.56
C TYR A 60 -9.78 -9.54 2.68
N PRO A 61 -9.64 -8.89 3.85
CA PRO A 61 -10.22 -7.57 4.08
C PRO A 61 -9.54 -6.50 3.22
N ALA A 62 -10.37 -5.64 2.61
CA ALA A 62 -9.93 -4.47 1.86
C ALA A 62 -10.07 -3.15 2.65
N HIS A 63 -10.68 -3.19 3.84
CA HIS A 63 -11.01 -2.00 4.64
C HIS A 63 -10.92 -2.32 6.14
N MET A 64 -10.60 -1.33 6.97
CA MET A 64 -10.47 -1.45 8.43
C MET A 64 -11.75 -1.90 9.14
N ASP A 65 -12.93 -1.61 8.59
CA ASP A 65 -14.22 -2.12 9.09
C ASP A 65 -14.29 -3.65 9.10
N HIS A 66 -13.49 -4.30 8.24
CA HIS A 66 -13.39 -5.75 8.13
C HIS A 66 -12.10 -6.30 8.75
N TYR A 67 -11.39 -5.49 9.55
CA TYR A 67 -10.18 -5.93 10.23
C TYR A 67 -10.47 -7.17 11.08
N MET A 68 -9.67 -8.21 10.88
CA MET A 68 -9.87 -9.49 11.57
C MET A 68 -8.98 -9.58 12.80
N VAL A 69 -9.60 -9.57 13.99
CA VAL A 69 -8.91 -9.91 15.25
C VAL A 69 -8.89 -11.43 15.39
N THR A 70 -7.71 -12.04 15.33
CA THR A 70 -7.55 -13.51 15.33
C THR A 70 -6.20 -13.91 15.92
N PHE A 71 -6.13 -15.11 16.50
CA PHE A 71 -4.86 -15.72 16.93
C PHE A 71 -4.23 -16.61 15.85
N ALA A 72 -4.98 -16.92 14.78
CA ALA A 72 -4.42 -17.59 13.61
C ALA A 72 -3.44 -16.66 12.90
N ASP A 73 -2.54 -17.24 12.10
CA ASP A 73 -1.69 -16.47 11.20
C ASP A 73 -0.91 -15.34 11.92
N LEU A 74 -0.38 -15.65 13.11
CA LEU A 74 0.38 -14.73 13.97
C LEU A 74 -0.34 -13.41 14.30
N GLY A 75 -1.67 -13.41 14.33
CA GLY A 75 -2.45 -12.18 14.46
C GLY A 75 -3.14 -11.74 13.16
N GLY A 76 -3.30 -12.65 12.18
CA GLY A 76 -3.83 -12.33 10.86
C GLY A 76 -2.89 -11.48 10.02
N VAL A 77 -1.57 -11.72 10.07
CA VAL A 77 -0.59 -10.85 9.39
C VAL A 77 -0.73 -10.88 7.86
N HIS A 78 -0.94 -12.06 7.26
CA HIS A 78 -1.15 -12.21 5.82
C HIS A 78 -2.58 -11.84 5.40
N ILE A 79 -3.52 -11.84 6.35
CA ILE A 79 -4.92 -11.48 6.15
C ILE A 79 -5.04 -9.95 6.11
N ASN A 80 -4.66 -9.28 7.20
CA ASN A 80 -4.87 -7.85 7.40
C ASN A 80 -3.86 -6.98 6.63
N SER A 81 -2.74 -7.54 6.15
CA SER A 81 -1.79 -6.81 5.28
C SER A 81 -2.45 -6.32 4.00
N ASN A 82 -3.50 -6.99 3.54
CA ASN A 82 -4.25 -6.60 2.34
C ASN A 82 -4.91 -5.22 2.46
N ILE A 83 -5.25 -4.77 3.66
CA ILE A 83 -5.80 -3.42 3.89
C ILE A 83 -4.75 -2.37 3.52
N HIS A 84 -3.51 -2.53 3.98
CA HIS A 84 -2.42 -1.62 3.64
C HIS A 84 -1.96 -1.79 2.19
N ASN A 85 -1.94 -3.02 1.65
CA ASN A 85 -1.69 -3.25 0.22
C ASN A 85 -2.67 -2.47 -0.66
N LYS A 86 -3.96 -2.49 -0.30
CA LYS A 86 -5.00 -1.75 -1.01
C LYS A 86 -4.81 -0.23 -0.90
N ALA A 87 -4.35 0.30 0.25
CA ALA A 87 -3.96 1.70 0.37
C ALA A 87 -2.82 2.05 -0.60
N ILE A 88 -1.78 1.22 -0.70
CA ILE A 88 -0.67 1.48 -1.63
C ILE A 88 -1.10 1.35 -3.09
N HIS A 89 -2.01 0.43 -3.41
CA HIS A 89 -2.64 0.37 -4.73
C HIS A 89 -3.40 1.65 -5.07
N HIS A 90 -4.09 2.27 -4.10
CA HIS A 90 -4.76 3.57 -4.28
C HIS A 90 -3.77 4.74 -4.42
N LEU A 91 -2.57 4.63 -3.85
CA LEU A 91 -1.53 5.68 -3.94
C LEU A 91 -0.70 5.64 -5.23
N LEU A 92 -0.25 4.45 -5.63
CA LEU A 92 -0.09 4.11 -7.06
C LEU A 92 -1.48 4.33 -7.70
N THR A 93 -1.76 4.34 -8.98
CA THR A 93 -3.12 4.68 -9.53
C THR A 93 -3.77 6.03 -9.16
N ALA A 94 -3.38 6.78 -8.12
CA ALA A 94 -3.94 8.08 -7.80
C ALA A 94 -3.70 9.08 -8.94
N VAL A 95 -4.77 9.73 -9.39
CA VAL A 95 -4.77 10.76 -10.43
C VAL A 95 -5.22 12.11 -9.88
N GLY A 96 -4.53 13.17 -10.28
CA GLY A 96 -4.88 14.54 -9.94
C GLY A 96 -5.99 15.09 -10.86
N PRO A 97 -6.40 16.37 -10.67
CA PRO A 97 -7.46 17.00 -11.45
C PRO A 97 -7.22 17.02 -12.97
N GLY A 98 -5.95 17.00 -13.38
CA GLY A 98 -5.55 16.95 -14.80
C GLY A 98 -5.62 15.56 -15.44
N GLY A 99 -6.00 14.52 -14.69
CA GLY A 99 -5.99 13.12 -15.16
C GLY A 99 -4.61 12.46 -15.10
N GLU A 100 -3.57 13.23 -14.83
CA GLU A 100 -2.20 12.74 -14.64
C GLU A 100 -2.01 12.12 -13.26
N ARG A 101 -1.05 11.21 -13.16
CA ARG A 101 -0.71 10.55 -11.89
C ARG A 101 -0.16 11.55 -10.88
N VAL A 102 -0.69 11.48 -9.64
CA VAL A 102 -0.18 12.34 -8.56
C VAL A 102 1.25 11.96 -8.23
N LEU A 103 1.61 10.68 -8.17
CA LEU A 103 2.98 10.22 -7.89
C LEU A 103 3.44 9.27 -8.99
N SER A 104 4.72 9.39 -9.37
CA SER A 104 5.38 8.38 -10.19
C SER A 104 5.52 7.07 -9.41
N VAL A 105 5.79 5.97 -10.11
CA VAL A 105 6.04 4.67 -9.48
C VAL A 105 7.26 4.75 -8.57
N GLU A 106 8.30 5.44 -9.01
CA GLU A 106 9.54 5.66 -8.27
C GLU A 106 9.29 6.47 -7.00
N ASP A 107 8.45 7.50 -7.07
CA ASP A 107 8.08 8.28 -5.88
C ASP A 107 7.41 7.37 -4.84
N VAL A 108 6.41 6.58 -5.23
CA VAL A 108 5.73 5.68 -4.29
C VAL A 108 6.68 4.61 -3.74
N ALA A 109 7.55 4.04 -4.58
CA ALA A 109 8.56 3.07 -4.14
C ALA A 109 9.51 3.67 -3.10
N LEU A 110 9.98 4.90 -3.35
CA LEU A 110 10.88 5.61 -2.44
C LEU A 110 10.17 5.99 -1.14
N LEU A 111 8.95 6.52 -1.21
CA LEU A 111 8.15 6.83 -0.03
C LEU A 111 7.88 5.57 0.80
N ALA A 112 7.54 4.45 0.18
CA ALA A 112 7.34 3.17 0.86
C ALA A 112 8.63 2.68 1.55
N TYR A 113 9.77 2.76 0.86
CA TYR A 113 11.07 2.38 1.40
C TYR A 113 11.47 3.26 2.59
N LEU A 114 11.40 4.58 2.44
CA LEU A 114 11.72 5.52 3.50
C LEU A 114 10.76 5.39 4.69
N THR A 115 9.47 5.15 4.45
CA THR A 115 8.49 4.89 5.50
C THR A 115 8.91 3.66 6.30
N LEU A 116 9.19 2.53 5.63
CA LEU A 116 9.63 1.30 6.28
C LEU A 116 10.84 1.51 7.20
N LEU A 117 11.81 2.34 6.79
CA LEU A 117 13.01 2.63 7.60
C LEU A 117 12.72 3.44 8.88
N HIS A 118 11.60 4.17 8.93
CA HIS A 118 11.25 5.02 10.06
C HIS A 118 10.14 4.44 10.96
N LEU A 119 9.64 3.23 10.65
CA LEU A 119 8.66 2.55 11.50
C LEU A 119 9.30 1.84 12.67
N THR A 120 8.60 1.88 13.82
CA THR A 120 9.00 1.11 15.00
C THR A 120 8.51 -0.34 14.90
N ARG A 121 9.10 -1.23 15.70
CA ARG A 121 8.70 -2.64 15.80
C ARG A 121 7.24 -2.86 16.26
N LEU A 122 6.58 -1.83 16.76
CA LEU A 122 5.20 -1.88 17.26
C LEU A 122 4.25 -1.00 16.43
N ALA A 123 4.70 -0.52 15.26
CA ALA A 123 3.93 0.38 14.42
C ALA A 123 2.53 -0.17 14.08
N THR A 124 1.56 0.73 14.09
CA THR A 124 0.17 0.54 13.65
C THR A 124 -0.02 1.06 12.22
N PHE A 125 -1.14 0.70 11.59
CA PHE A 125 -1.49 1.23 10.27
C PHE A 125 -1.63 2.76 10.27
N ALA A 126 -2.21 3.33 11.33
CA ALA A 126 -2.29 4.78 11.50
C ALA A 126 -0.88 5.41 11.61
N GLU A 127 0.04 4.79 12.34
CA GLU A 127 1.43 5.28 12.40
C GLU A 127 2.17 5.14 11.07
N ALA A 128 1.87 4.11 10.25
CA ALA A 128 2.39 3.98 8.90
C ALA A 128 1.91 5.11 7.99
N ARG A 129 0.62 5.46 8.05
CA ARG A 129 0.03 6.61 7.35
C ARG A 129 0.74 7.90 7.72
N GLU A 130 0.80 8.23 9.01
CA GLU A 130 1.42 9.47 9.48
C GLU A 130 2.90 9.53 9.11
N ASN A 131 3.62 8.41 9.24
CA ASN A 131 5.03 8.36 8.87
C ASN A 131 5.24 8.57 7.36
N MET A 132 4.40 7.98 6.51
CA MET A 132 4.47 8.20 5.06
C MET A 132 4.17 9.66 4.68
N ILE A 133 3.21 10.30 5.36
CA ILE A 133 2.92 11.74 5.22
C ILE A 133 4.15 12.58 5.59
N ASP A 134 4.80 12.26 6.71
CA ASP A 134 5.99 13.00 7.15
C ASP A 134 7.18 12.80 6.21
N VAL A 135 7.40 11.57 5.72
CA VAL A 135 8.39 11.27 4.68
C VAL A 135 8.10 12.08 3.41
N ALA A 136 6.84 12.13 2.97
CA ALA A 136 6.45 12.91 1.79
C ALA A 136 6.70 14.41 1.97
N ARG A 137 6.37 14.98 3.14
CA ARG A 137 6.64 16.39 3.47
C ARG A 137 8.13 16.72 3.35
N VAL A 138 8.99 15.83 3.85
CA VAL A 138 10.45 16.04 3.79
C VAL A 138 10.95 15.88 2.37
N TYR A 139 10.56 14.81 1.68
CA TYR A 139 11.06 14.49 0.34
C TYR A 139 10.69 15.55 -0.70
N PHE A 140 9.46 16.06 -0.64
CA PHE A 140 8.97 17.09 -1.56
C PHE A 140 9.18 18.53 -1.07
N SER A 141 9.88 18.75 0.06
CA SER A 141 9.97 20.05 0.75
C SER A 141 10.43 21.26 -0.09
N ALA A 142 11.11 21.03 -1.22
CA ALA A 142 11.53 22.08 -2.13
C ALA A 142 10.39 22.70 -2.96
N ASP A 143 9.23 22.04 -3.04
CA ASP A 143 8.05 22.46 -3.80
C ASP A 143 6.79 22.39 -2.91
N PRO A 144 6.37 23.51 -2.29
CA PRO A 144 5.23 23.54 -1.37
C PRO A 144 3.88 23.13 -1.98
N ASP A 145 3.67 23.44 -3.26
CA ASP A 145 2.44 23.06 -3.97
C ASP A 145 2.41 21.55 -4.15
N ARG A 146 3.55 20.97 -4.51
CA ARG A 146 3.72 19.52 -4.62
C ARG A 146 3.56 18.80 -3.29
N VAL A 147 4.11 19.34 -2.20
CA VAL A 147 3.93 18.76 -0.85
C VAL A 147 2.45 18.62 -0.51
N SER A 148 1.67 19.68 -0.74
CA SER A 148 0.24 19.69 -0.40
C SER A 148 -0.54 18.65 -1.21
N GLU A 149 -0.27 18.55 -2.52
CA GLU A 149 -0.89 17.56 -3.39
C GLU A 149 -0.54 16.12 -2.98
N VAL A 150 0.73 15.83 -2.74
CA VAL A 150 1.21 14.49 -2.38
C VAL A 150 0.66 14.06 -1.01
N VAL A 151 0.69 14.95 -0.02
CA VAL A 151 0.14 14.67 1.31
C VAL A 151 -1.35 14.36 1.23
N ALA A 152 -2.11 15.10 0.41
CA ALA A 152 -3.52 14.83 0.18
C ALA A 152 -3.75 13.46 -0.49
N ALA A 153 -2.93 13.07 -1.47
CA ALA A 153 -3.02 11.76 -2.10
C ALA A 153 -2.69 10.61 -1.16
N VAL A 154 -1.65 10.73 -0.32
CA VAL A 154 -1.33 9.74 0.72
C VAL A 154 -2.50 9.62 1.70
N ALA A 155 -3.01 10.74 2.22
CA ALA A 155 -4.15 10.74 3.13
C ALA A 155 -5.37 10.05 2.50
N ALA A 156 -5.75 10.45 1.28
CA ALA A 156 -6.91 9.89 0.59
C ALA A 156 -6.78 8.39 0.33
N ALA A 157 -5.59 7.91 -0.04
CA ALA A 157 -5.33 6.50 -0.30
C ALA A 157 -5.50 5.62 0.95
N TYR A 158 -5.05 6.11 2.11
CA TYR A 158 -5.23 5.43 3.39
C TYR A 158 -6.66 5.56 3.93
N ASP A 159 -7.27 6.74 3.79
CA ASP A 159 -8.65 6.99 4.21
C ASP A 159 -9.64 6.09 3.43
N ALA A 160 -9.37 5.81 2.14
CA ALA A 160 -10.17 4.91 1.31
C ALA A 160 -10.25 3.46 1.82
N VAL A 161 -9.31 3.04 2.68
CA VAL A 161 -9.32 1.73 3.34
C VAL A 161 -9.59 1.83 4.84
N GLY A 162 -10.03 2.99 5.32
CA GLY A 162 -10.40 3.23 6.71
C GLY A 162 -9.22 3.35 7.67
N ILE A 163 -7.99 3.53 7.16
CA ILE A 163 -6.83 3.86 7.99
C ILE A 163 -6.80 5.38 8.15
N THR A 164 -7.30 5.87 9.27
CA THR A 164 -7.37 7.30 9.57
C THR A 164 -6.24 7.72 10.52
N GLY A 165 -5.92 9.02 10.50
CA GLY A 165 -5.00 9.63 11.46
C GLY A 165 -5.54 9.60 12.89
N ARG A 166 -4.66 9.88 13.87
CA ARG A 166 -5.05 9.98 15.29
C ARG A 166 -5.90 11.21 15.60
#